data_AF-A0A1Q9NMF5-F1
#
_entry.id   AF-A0A1Q9NMF5-F1
#
_cell.length_a   1.000
_cell.length_b   1.000
_cell.length_c   1.000
_cell.angle_alpha   90.00
_cell.angle_beta   90.00
_cell.angle_gamma   90.00
#
_symmetry.space_group_name_H-M   'P 1'
#
loop_
_entity.id
_entity.type
_entity.pdbx_description
1 polymer ?
#
loop_
_entity_poly.entity_id
_entity_poly.type
_entity_poly.pdbx_seq_one_letter_code
_entity_poly.pdbx_strand_id
1 'polypeptide(L)'
;MFHEIFFDSITKYTSETWKIEVWNDLKKRVYGIPFDIYQTESFDKLNEKILEINKSYDIKFKFLFYLATTPVNYFQIIHMLNEKNLLTDNTKIVVEKPFGLDLQSAKILHKDLLKYLKPSQIFRIDHYLGKEPIQNIIIFRKNNPLFQSIWSNKHIEKVEIIVAETVGVDKRADFFEATGILKDMIQSHLLQILALVTMDIPDFVDPENLKKSKLKLLRSIRKFSE
;
A
#
# COMPACT_ATOMS: atom_id res chain seq x y z
N MET A 1 14.25 22.41 -11.67
CA MET A 1 12.84 22.13 -11.31
C MET A 1 12.62 20.82 -10.54
N PHE A 2 12.65 19.61 -11.13
CA PHE A 2 12.30 18.37 -10.38
C PHE A 2 13.22 18.10 -9.16
N HIS A 3 14.54 18.20 -9.35
CA HIS A 3 15.49 18.03 -8.23
C HIS A 3 15.36 19.10 -7.15
N GLU A 4 14.92 20.31 -7.49
CA GLU A 4 14.67 21.39 -6.50
C GLU A 4 13.46 21.04 -5.65
N ILE A 5 12.33 20.68 -6.27
CA ILE A 5 11.12 20.25 -5.56
C ILE A 5 11.43 19.06 -4.65
N PHE A 6 12.24 18.10 -5.12
CA PHE A 6 12.59 16.95 -4.32
C PHE A 6 13.52 17.32 -3.15
N PHE A 7 14.51 18.18 -3.39
CA PHE A 7 15.39 18.72 -2.34
C PHE A 7 14.59 19.47 -1.26
N ASP A 8 13.68 20.35 -1.67
CA ASP A 8 12.83 21.12 -0.76
C ASP A 8 11.92 20.19 0.07
N SER A 9 11.40 19.14 -0.55
CA SER A 9 10.58 18.14 0.13
C SER A 9 11.37 17.36 1.18
N ILE A 10 12.57 16.89 0.84
CA ILE A 10 13.47 16.24 1.82
C ILE A 10 13.75 17.21 2.96
N THR A 11 14.20 18.43 2.65
CA THR A 11 14.54 19.47 3.65
C THR A 11 13.38 19.74 4.62
N LYS A 12 12.15 19.79 4.10
CA LYS A 12 10.96 20.09 4.90
C LYS A 12 10.50 18.94 5.79
N TYR A 13 10.57 17.69 5.30
CA TYR A 13 9.90 16.55 5.94
C TYR A 13 10.85 15.59 6.66
N THR A 14 12.17 15.71 6.49
CA THR A 14 13.13 14.93 7.29
C THR A 14 13.47 15.65 8.58
N SER A 15 13.34 14.95 9.71
CA SER A 15 13.56 15.49 11.05
C SER A 15 15.03 15.49 11.52
N GLU A 16 15.96 14.96 10.72
CA GLU A 16 17.38 14.85 11.06
C GLU A 16 18.28 15.76 10.21
N THR A 17 19.45 16.09 10.75
CA THR A 17 20.57 16.66 9.99
C THR A 17 21.06 15.65 8.95
N TRP A 18 20.57 15.73 7.72
CA TRP A 18 21.10 14.95 6.61
C TRP A 18 22.26 15.67 5.94
N LYS A 19 23.18 14.88 5.39
CA LYS A 19 24.43 15.34 4.80
C LYS A 19 24.23 15.71 3.34
N ILE A 20 24.75 16.86 2.91
CA ILE A 20 24.64 17.32 1.52
C ILE A 20 25.32 16.34 0.56
N GLU A 21 26.33 15.62 1.02
CA GLU A 21 27.03 14.57 0.27
C GLU A 21 26.09 13.41 -0.08
N VAL A 22 25.18 13.05 0.83
CA VAL A 22 24.16 12.00 0.59
C VAL A 22 23.17 12.46 -0.47
N TRP A 23 22.73 13.72 -0.42
CA TRP A 23 21.90 14.29 -1.48
C TRP A 23 22.62 14.29 -2.83
N ASN A 24 23.88 14.70 -2.87
CA ASN A 24 24.66 14.75 -4.11
C ASN A 24 24.84 13.37 -4.75
N ASP A 25 24.89 12.30 -3.95
CA ASP A 25 24.88 10.93 -4.45
C ASP A 25 23.48 10.47 -4.89
N LEU A 26 22.43 10.72 -4.07
CA LEU A 26 21.05 10.36 -4.39
C LEU A 26 20.56 11.02 -5.68
N LYS A 27 20.86 12.32 -5.86
CA LYS A 27 20.47 13.11 -7.03
C LYS A 27 20.92 12.49 -8.35
N LYS A 28 22.04 11.76 -8.37
CA LYS A 28 22.56 11.07 -9.57
C LYS A 28 21.70 9.87 -9.99
N ARG A 29 20.88 9.34 -9.09
CA ARG A 29 20.06 8.12 -9.27
C ARG A 29 18.57 8.43 -9.38
N VAL A 30 18.20 9.71 -9.38
CA VAL A 30 16.82 10.17 -9.34
C VAL A 30 16.56 11.02 -10.57
N TYR A 31 15.55 10.63 -11.35
CA TYR A 31 15.25 11.23 -12.65
C TYR A 31 13.79 11.66 -12.68
N GLY A 32 13.53 12.83 -13.26
CA GLY A 32 12.18 13.31 -13.53
C GLY A 32 11.90 13.21 -15.02
N ILE A 33 10.76 12.64 -15.38
CA ILE A 33 10.29 12.54 -16.78
C ILE A 33 8.86 13.09 -16.81
N PRO A 34 8.56 14.10 -17.65
CA PRO A 34 7.18 14.48 -17.92
C PRO A 34 6.42 13.28 -18.48
N PHE A 35 5.25 12.98 -17.91
CA PHE A 35 4.56 11.74 -18.20
C PHE A 35 3.05 11.94 -18.28
N ASP A 36 2.48 11.61 -19.44
CA ASP A 36 1.04 11.54 -19.66
C ASP A 36 0.62 10.08 -19.81
N ILE A 37 -0.21 9.60 -18.86
CA ILE A 37 -0.70 8.22 -18.80
C ILE A 37 -1.60 7.83 -19.98
N TYR A 38 -2.11 8.80 -20.73
CA TYR A 38 -2.97 8.55 -21.89
C TYR A 38 -2.21 8.59 -23.22
N GLN A 39 -0.91 8.90 -23.20
CA GLN A 39 -0.07 8.98 -24.40
C GLN A 39 0.94 7.85 -24.45
N THR A 40 0.85 7.02 -25.48
CA THR A 40 1.81 5.92 -25.73
C THR A 40 3.27 6.40 -25.78
N GLU A 41 3.51 7.57 -26.36
CA GLU A 41 4.85 8.18 -26.46
C GLU A 41 5.50 8.40 -25.07
N SER A 42 4.71 8.70 -24.03
CA SER A 42 5.22 8.84 -22.66
C SER A 42 5.77 7.51 -22.14
N PHE A 43 5.12 6.39 -22.46
CA PHE A 43 5.59 5.06 -22.08
C PHE A 43 6.82 4.63 -22.89
N ASP A 44 6.94 5.05 -24.15
CA ASP A 44 8.15 4.85 -24.94
C ASP A 44 9.35 5.57 -24.33
N LYS A 45 9.19 6.85 -24.00
CA LYS A 45 10.24 7.64 -23.32
C LYS A 45 10.63 7.03 -21.97
N LEU A 46 9.66 6.51 -21.21
CA LEU A 46 9.95 5.82 -19.95
C LEU A 46 10.77 4.54 -20.19
N ASN A 47 10.39 3.72 -21.18
CA ASN A 47 11.11 2.49 -21.51
C ASN A 47 12.54 2.78 -21.97
N GLU A 48 12.73 3.75 -22.85
CA GLU A 48 14.06 4.23 -23.29
C GLU A 48 14.92 4.65 -22.09
N LYS A 49 14.35 5.43 -21.17
CA LYS A 49 15.09 5.88 -19.99
C LYS A 49 15.46 4.72 -19.05
N ILE A 50 14.57 3.76 -18.87
CA ILE A 50 14.83 2.55 -18.09
C ILE A 50 15.99 1.75 -18.71
N LEU A 51 16.01 1.59 -20.03
CA LEU A 51 17.08 0.87 -20.74
C LEU A 51 18.43 1.59 -20.60
N GLU A 52 18.45 2.92 -20.72
CA GLU A 52 19.63 3.75 -20.50
C GLU A 52 20.20 3.57 -19.08
N ILE A 53 19.35 3.62 -18.06
CA ILE A 53 19.75 3.46 -16.65
C ILE A 53 20.25 2.03 -16.40
N ASN A 54 19.53 1.02 -16.86
CA ASN A 54 19.92 -0.38 -16.66
C ASN A 54 21.30 -0.66 -17.26
N LYS A 55 21.57 -0.12 -18.46
CA LYS A 55 22.90 -0.24 -19.10
C LYS A 55 23.99 0.49 -18.32
N SER A 56 23.68 1.67 -17.78
CA SER A 56 24.66 2.50 -17.06
C SER A 56 25.07 1.91 -15.70
N TYR A 57 24.17 1.18 -15.05
CA TYR A 57 24.37 0.64 -13.70
C TYR A 57 24.45 -0.90 -13.65
N ASP A 58 24.42 -1.59 -14.78
CA ASP A 58 24.39 -3.06 -14.89
C ASP A 58 23.26 -3.70 -14.04
N ILE A 59 22.07 -3.10 -14.09
CA ILE A 59 20.92 -3.52 -13.28
C ILE A 59 20.10 -4.56 -14.04
N LYS A 60 19.84 -5.70 -13.40
CA LYS A 60 18.85 -6.68 -13.87
C LYS A 60 17.44 -6.14 -13.66
N PHE A 61 16.59 -6.23 -14.69
CA PHE A 61 15.18 -5.78 -14.76
C PHE A 61 14.34 -6.25 -13.56
N LYS A 62 14.41 -5.51 -12.44
CA LYS A 62 13.60 -5.66 -11.23
C LYS A 62 12.91 -4.34 -10.98
N PHE A 63 11.61 -4.29 -11.23
CA PHE A 63 10.86 -3.04 -11.17
C PHE A 63 9.92 -3.00 -9.97
N LEU A 64 9.86 -1.83 -9.34
CA LEU A 64 8.83 -1.47 -8.38
C LEU A 64 8.13 -0.22 -8.93
N PHE A 65 6.93 -0.38 -9.47
CA PHE A 65 6.11 0.75 -9.89
C PHE A 65 5.19 1.15 -8.75
N TYR A 66 5.41 2.36 -8.21
CA TYR A 66 4.52 2.95 -7.22
C TYR A 66 3.52 3.87 -7.90
N LEU A 67 2.25 3.45 -7.93
CA LEU A 67 1.20 4.20 -8.61
C LEU A 67 0.58 5.22 -7.66
N ALA A 68 1.28 6.34 -7.45
CA ALA A 68 0.77 7.49 -6.70
C ALA A 68 -0.21 8.33 -7.55
N THR A 69 -1.21 7.67 -8.12
CA THR A 69 -2.22 8.26 -9.03
C THR A 69 -3.63 7.84 -8.61
N THR A 70 -4.66 8.42 -9.22
CA THR A 70 -6.05 8.04 -8.93
C THR A 70 -6.36 6.61 -9.41
N PRO A 71 -7.15 5.81 -8.68
CA PRO A 71 -7.39 4.39 -9.00
C PRO A 71 -7.96 4.11 -10.39
N VAL A 72 -8.72 5.05 -10.96
CA VAL A 72 -9.23 4.97 -12.34
C VAL A 72 -8.12 4.78 -13.38
N ASN A 73 -6.90 5.23 -13.08
CA ASN A 73 -5.76 5.16 -13.98
C ASN A 73 -4.96 3.86 -13.87
N TYR A 74 -5.18 3.05 -12.83
CA TYR A 74 -4.38 1.84 -12.60
C TYR A 74 -4.45 0.85 -13.76
N PHE A 75 -5.64 0.61 -14.31
CA PHE A 75 -5.80 -0.30 -15.44
C PHE A 75 -5.01 0.19 -16.66
N GLN A 76 -5.17 1.46 -17.04
CA GLN A 76 -4.48 2.04 -18.19
C GLN A 76 -2.96 1.96 -18.01
N ILE A 77 -2.45 2.34 -16.84
CA ILE A 77 -1.01 2.29 -16.56
C ILE A 77 -0.49 0.86 -16.66
N ILE A 78 -1.15 -0.10 -16.03
CA ILE A 78 -0.71 -1.51 -16.02
C ILE A 78 -0.80 -2.11 -17.42
N HIS A 79 -1.87 -1.82 -18.17
CA HIS A 79 -2.00 -2.26 -19.55
C HIS A 79 -0.84 -1.74 -20.40
N MET A 80 -0.53 -0.45 -20.33
CA MET A 80 0.56 0.15 -21.09
C MET A 80 1.95 -0.36 -20.67
N LEU A 81 2.17 -0.60 -19.36
CA LEU A 81 3.39 -1.25 -18.88
C LEU A 81 3.53 -2.67 -19.44
N ASN A 82 2.42 -3.41 -19.57
CA ASN A 82 2.41 -4.73 -20.19
C ASN A 82 2.80 -4.64 -21.67
N GLU A 83 2.20 -3.71 -22.43
CA GLU A 83 2.50 -3.51 -23.86
C GLU A 83 3.98 -3.18 -24.11
N LYS A 84 4.64 -2.49 -23.17
CA LYS A 84 6.07 -2.18 -23.23
C LYS A 84 6.97 -3.29 -22.65
N ASN A 85 6.42 -4.47 -22.32
CA ASN A 85 7.14 -5.58 -21.69
C ASN A 85 7.83 -5.21 -20.37
N LEU A 86 7.29 -4.22 -19.66
CA LEU A 86 7.79 -3.77 -18.35
C LEU A 86 7.21 -4.56 -17.18
N LEU A 87 6.20 -5.41 -17.43
CA LEU A 87 5.64 -6.33 -16.43
C LEU A 87 6.30 -7.71 -16.53
N THR A 88 7.48 -7.84 -15.92
CA THR A 88 8.19 -9.13 -15.80
C THR A 88 7.81 -9.87 -14.52
N ASP A 89 8.25 -11.12 -14.36
CA ASP A 89 8.06 -11.89 -13.12
C ASP A 89 8.65 -11.21 -11.87
N ASN A 90 9.66 -10.33 -12.05
CA ASN A 90 10.28 -9.57 -10.97
C ASN A 90 9.69 -8.17 -10.79
N THR A 91 8.58 -7.87 -11.46
CA THR A 91 7.89 -6.58 -11.36
C THR A 91 6.91 -6.61 -10.20
N LYS A 92 6.93 -5.56 -9.39
CA LYS A 92 5.98 -5.31 -8.30
C LYS A 92 5.26 -4.01 -8.57
N ILE A 93 3.95 -4.01 -8.39
CA ILE A 93 3.09 -2.84 -8.49
C ILE A 93 2.58 -2.50 -7.10
N VAL A 94 2.78 -1.26 -6.67
CA VAL A 94 2.23 -0.70 -5.44
C VAL A 94 1.07 0.22 -5.82
N VAL A 95 -0.10 -0.02 -5.22
CA VAL A 95 -1.31 0.78 -5.42
C VAL A 95 -1.81 1.33 -4.09
N GLU A 96 -2.31 2.55 -4.13
CA GLU A 96 -2.90 3.25 -2.98
C GLU A 96 -4.43 3.15 -2.96
N LYS A 97 -4.99 3.38 -1.77
CA LYS A 97 -6.44 3.52 -1.56
C LYS A 97 -6.99 4.75 -2.34
N PRO A 98 -8.26 4.74 -2.77
CA PRO A 98 -9.27 3.70 -2.55
C PRO A 98 -9.16 2.50 -3.51
N PHE A 99 -9.39 1.28 -3.00
CA PHE A 99 -9.37 0.04 -3.80
C PHE A 99 -10.73 -0.29 -4.42
N GLY A 100 -11.43 0.73 -4.92
CA GLY A 100 -12.86 0.69 -5.24
C GLY A 100 -13.68 1.49 -4.24
N LEU A 101 -14.87 1.91 -4.66
CA LEU A 101 -15.81 2.68 -3.84
C LEU A 101 -16.86 1.78 -3.16
N ASP A 102 -16.98 0.54 -3.62
CA ASP A 102 -17.88 -0.49 -3.14
C ASP A 102 -17.34 -1.88 -3.50
N LEU A 103 -18.07 -2.93 -3.15
CA LEU A 103 -17.67 -4.30 -3.43
C LEU A 103 -17.55 -4.60 -4.94
N GLN A 104 -18.41 -4.03 -5.78
CA GLN A 104 -18.42 -4.33 -7.22
C GLN A 104 -17.25 -3.67 -7.94
N SER A 105 -17.04 -2.37 -7.71
CA SER A 105 -15.88 -1.63 -8.20
C SER A 105 -14.55 -2.21 -7.70
N ALA A 106 -14.49 -2.67 -6.44
CA ALA A 106 -13.31 -3.37 -5.91
C ALA A 106 -13.04 -4.71 -6.61
N LYS A 107 -14.09 -5.48 -6.94
CA LYS A 107 -13.96 -6.72 -7.71
C LYS A 107 -13.51 -6.46 -9.14
N ILE A 108 -14.03 -5.42 -9.79
CA ILE A 108 -13.62 -5.00 -11.13
C ILE A 108 -12.13 -4.62 -11.11
N LEU A 109 -11.73 -3.71 -10.22
CA LEU A 109 -10.33 -3.33 -10.06
C LEU A 109 -9.44 -4.55 -9.79
N HIS A 110 -9.86 -5.45 -8.89
CA HIS A 110 -9.10 -6.65 -8.60
C HIS A 110 -8.91 -7.54 -9.83
N LYS A 111 -9.97 -7.78 -10.61
CA LYS A 111 -9.93 -8.57 -11.84
C LYS A 111 -9.01 -7.92 -12.89
N ASP A 112 -9.10 -6.61 -13.04
CA ASP A 112 -8.30 -5.82 -13.97
C ASP A 112 -6.80 -5.90 -13.65
N LEU A 113 -6.44 -5.79 -12.37
CA LEU A 113 -5.06 -6.00 -11.91
C LEU A 113 -4.57 -7.43 -12.22
N LEU A 114 -5.40 -8.44 -11.96
CA LEU A 114 -5.04 -9.85 -12.16
C LEU A 114 -4.98 -10.26 -13.64
N LYS A 115 -5.47 -9.44 -14.57
CA LYS A 115 -5.36 -9.70 -16.01
C LYS A 115 -3.90 -9.73 -16.47
N TYR A 116 -3.04 -8.93 -15.84
CA TYR A 116 -1.64 -8.75 -16.23
C TYR A 116 -0.65 -9.13 -15.13
N LEU A 117 -1.09 -9.28 -13.88
CA LEU A 117 -0.22 -9.45 -12.73
C LEU A 117 -0.60 -10.68 -11.91
N LYS A 118 0.40 -11.37 -11.37
CA LYS A 118 0.21 -12.40 -10.34
C LYS A 118 -0.12 -11.73 -8.99
N PRO A 119 -0.88 -12.38 -8.09
CA PRO A 119 -1.17 -11.82 -6.77
C PRO A 119 0.07 -11.40 -5.97
N SER A 120 1.19 -12.11 -6.11
CA SER A 120 2.47 -11.82 -5.46
C SER A 120 3.16 -10.54 -5.96
N GLN A 121 2.73 -10.01 -7.11
CA GLN A 121 3.24 -8.77 -7.69
C GLN A 121 2.46 -7.53 -7.23
N ILE A 122 1.31 -7.71 -6.59
CA ILE A 122 0.39 -6.59 -6.26
C ILE A 122 0.47 -6.27 -4.77
N PHE A 123 0.94 -5.06 -4.46
CA PHE A 123 1.05 -4.52 -3.11
C PHE A 123 0.00 -3.43 -2.93
N ARG A 124 -1.01 -3.69 -2.11
CA ARG A 124 -2.05 -2.71 -1.75
C ARG A 124 -1.65 -2.04 -0.46
N ILE A 125 -1.45 -0.72 -0.50
CA ILE A 125 -0.99 0.02 0.66
C ILE A 125 -2.17 0.33 1.59
N ASP A 126 -1.97 -0.07 2.84
CA ASP A 126 -2.67 0.46 3.99
C ASP A 126 -1.59 0.96 4.95
N HIS A 127 -1.44 2.28 5.05
CA HIS A 127 -0.35 2.89 5.81
C HIS A 127 -0.41 2.60 7.31
N TYR A 128 -1.56 2.18 7.87
CA TYR A 128 -1.64 1.75 9.27
C TYR A 128 -0.85 0.46 9.50
N LEU A 129 -0.80 -0.45 8.52
CA LEU A 129 -0.01 -1.68 8.62
C LEU A 129 1.52 -1.41 8.65
N GLY A 130 1.96 -0.24 8.22
CA GLY A 130 3.34 0.20 8.30
C GLY A 130 3.74 0.77 9.67
N LYS A 131 2.78 1.03 10.57
CA LYS A 131 3.06 1.60 11.89
C LYS A 131 3.64 0.53 12.81
N GLU A 132 4.76 0.83 13.45
CA GLU A 132 5.47 -0.09 14.35
C GLU A 132 4.56 -0.68 15.45
N PRO A 133 3.72 0.10 16.17
CA PRO A 133 2.82 -0.48 17.17
C PRO A 133 1.83 -1.49 16.58
N ILE A 134 1.39 -1.31 15.33
CA ILE A 134 0.45 -2.23 14.67
C ILE A 134 1.16 -3.54 14.30
N GLN A 135 2.41 -3.49 13.86
CA GLN A 135 3.21 -4.69 13.60
C GLN A 135 3.51 -5.46 14.89
N ASN A 136 3.73 -4.74 16.00
CA ASN A 136 4.00 -5.33 17.31
C ASN A 136 2.83 -6.13 17.89
N ILE A 137 1.58 -5.95 17.42
CA ILE A 137 0.42 -6.73 17.88
C ILE A 137 0.67 -8.24 17.69
N ILE A 138 1.18 -8.66 16.52
CA ILE A 138 1.43 -10.08 16.23
C ILE A 138 2.53 -10.63 17.14
N ILE A 139 3.63 -9.88 17.26
CA ILE A 139 4.80 -10.27 18.06
C ILE A 139 4.39 -10.41 19.53
N PHE A 140 3.62 -9.44 20.04
CA PHE A 140 3.12 -9.44 21.41
C PHE A 140 2.21 -10.64 21.68
N ARG A 141 1.21 -10.88 20.83
CA ARG A 141 0.28 -12.01 21.01
C ARG A 141 0.98 -13.37 20.89
N LYS A 142 2.01 -13.48 20.04
CA LYS A 142 2.73 -14.73 19.81
C LYS A 142 3.80 -15.01 20.85
N ASN A 143 4.58 -14.03 21.29
CA ASN A 143 5.78 -14.31 22.09
C ASN A 143 5.52 -14.26 23.61
N ASN A 144 4.26 -14.11 24.04
CA ASN A 144 3.91 -14.01 25.46
C ASN A 144 2.89 -15.09 25.84
N PRO A 145 3.31 -16.22 26.47
CA PRO A 145 2.43 -17.33 26.83
C PRO A 145 1.26 -16.94 27.73
N LEU A 146 1.46 -15.98 28.65
CA LEU A 146 0.39 -15.44 29.49
C LEU A 146 -0.72 -14.81 28.66
N PHE A 147 -0.36 -14.03 27.62
CA PHE A 147 -1.36 -13.43 26.75
C PHE A 147 -2.04 -14.48 25.88
N GLN A 148 -1.31 -15.48 25.37
CA GLN A 148 -1.91 -16.57 24.60
C GLN A 148 -3.02 -17.29 25.38
N SER A 149 -2.83 -17.56 26.67
CA SER A 149 -3.81 -18.31 27.48
C SER A 149 -5.10 -17.51 27.77
N ILE A 150 -4.99 -16.18 27.84
CA ILE A 150 -6.13 -15.30 28.14
C ILE A 150 -6.75 -14.65 26.89
N TRP A 151 -6.18 -14.82 25.69
CA TRP A 151 -6.65 -14.15 24.46
C TRP A 151 -7.91 -14.77 23.84
N SER A 152 -8.99 -14.87 24.62
CA SER A 152 -10.27 -15.43 24.19
C SER A 152 -11.46 -14.79 24.92
N ASN A 153 -12.66 -15.03 24.41
CA ASN A 153 -13.92 -14.59 25.02
C ASN A 153 -14.19 -15.17 26.42
N LYS A 154 -13.36 -16.11 26.91
CA LYS A 154 -13.43 -16.60 28.30
C LYS A 154 -12.85 -15.60 29.30
N HIS A 155 -11.97 -14.72 28.86
CA HIS A 155 -11.26 -13.76 29.73
C HIS A 155 -11.39 -12.31 29.23
N ILE A 156 -11.69 -12.11 27.94
CA ILE A 156 -11.89 -10.80 27.33
C ILE A 156 -13.38 -10.54 27.21
N GLU A 157 -13.88 -9.55 27.95
CA GLU A 157 -15.27 -9.07 27.86
C GLU A 157 -15.48 -8.20 26.61
N LYS A 158 -14.55 -7.27 26.34
CA LYS A 158 -14.66 -6.27 25.26
C LYS A 158 -13.30 -5.94 24.65
N VAL A 159 -13.29 -5.70 23.34
CA VAL A 159 -12.18 -5.10 22.60
C VAL A 159 -12.65 -3.76 22.05
N GLU A 160 -11.93 -2.69 22.38
CA GLU A 160 -12.19 -1.34 21.88
C GLU A 160 -11.04 -0.88 20.99
N ILE A 161 -11.38 -0.46 19.76
CA ILE A 161 -10.43 0.11 18.82
C ILE A 161 -10.88 1.54 18.56
N ILE A 162 -10.11 2.48 19.09
CA ILE A 162 -10.43 3.91 19.01
C ILE A 162 -9.39 4.56 18.11
N VAL A 163 -9.86 5.28 17.09
CA VAL A 163 -9.04 6.21 16.32
C VAL A 163 -9.67 7.59 16.46
N ALA A 164 -8.94 8.47 17.13
CA ALA A 164 -9.31 9.85 17.32
C ALA A 164 -8.36 10.72 16.49
N GLU A 165 -8.92 11.55 15.62
CA GLU A 165 -8.19 12.54 14.84
C GLU A 165 -8.52 13.92 15.40
N THR A 166 -7.47 14.72 15.67
CA THR A 166 -7.63 16.11 16.13
C THR A 166 -7.71 17.09 14.97
N VAL A 167 -7.40 16.65 13.76
CA VAL A 167 -7.43 17.44 12.54
C VAL A 167 -8.82 17.35 11.92
N GLY A 168 -9.40 18.50 11.57
CA GLY A 168 -10.69 18.56 10.88
C GLY A 168 -10.62 18.10 9.42
N VAL A 169 -11.74 18.17 8.72
CA VAL A 169 -11.82 17.71 7.31
C VAL A 169 -11.07 18.65 6.35
N ASP A 170 -10.76 19.88 6.76
CA ASP A 170 -9.96 20.91 6.08
C ASP A 170 -9.90 20.77 4.54
N LYS A 171 -8.70 20.55 3.96
CA LYS A 171 -8.46 20.47 2.52
C LYS A 171 -8.96 19.16 1.87
N ARG A 172 -9.54 18.25 2.64
CA ARG A 172 -10.06 16.95 2.17
C ARG A 172 -11.59 16.89 2.23
N ALA A 173 -12.28 18.01 2.48
CA ALA A 173 -13.73 18.10 2.55
C ALA A 173 -14.43 17.37 1.40
N ASP A 174 -14.12 17.73 0.16
CA ASP A 174 -14.76 17.15 -1.04
C ASP A 174 -14.52 15.63 -1.17
N PHE A 175 -13.32 15.16 -0.80
CA PHE A 175 -13.00 13.72 -0.84
C PHE A 175 -13.73 12.95 0.29
N PHE A 176 -13.79 13.56 1.47
CA PHE A 176 -14.40 12.96 2.65
C PHE A 176 -15.93 12.92 2.53
N GLU A 177 -16.54 13.93 1.93
CA GLU A 177 -17.98 13.98 1.66
C GLU A 177 -18.40 12.85 0.70
N ALA A 178 -17.60 12.58 -0.34
CA ALA A 178 -17.86 11.49 -1.29
C ALA A 178 -17.58 10.08 -0.71
N THR A 179 -16.64 9.96 0.24
CA THR A 179 -16.14 8.66 0.74
C THR A 179 -16.80 8.24 2.05
N GLY A 180 -16.99 9.18 2.97
CA GLY A 180 -17.45 8.97 4.33
C GLY A 180 -16.45 8.23 5.23
N ILE A 181 -16.63 8.37 6.55
CA ILE A 181 -15.76 7.75 7.56
C ILE A 181 -15.71 6.22 7.46
N LEU A 182 -16.81 5.60 7.02
CA LEU A 182 -16.91 4.14 6.90
C LEU A 182 -15.90 3.60 5.88
N LYS A 183 -15.75 4.26 4.73
CA LYS A 183 -14.81 3.78 3.69
C LYS A 183 -13.38 4.28 3.95
N ASP A 184 -13.21 5.49 4.48
CA ASP A 184 -11.88 6.06 4.69
C ASP A 184 -11.13 5.38 5.85
N MET A 185 -11.83 5.04 6.93
CA MET A 185 -11.23 4.54 8.17
C MET A 185 -11.64 3.13 8.53
N ILE A 186 -12.95 2.82 8.49
CA ILE A 186 -13.46 1.54 9.00
C ILE A 186 -13.09 0.39 8.04
N GLN A 187 -13.45 0.50 6.76
CA GLN A 187 -13.35 -0.56 5.76
C GLN A 187 -11.91 -1.07 5.55
N SER A 188 -10.92 -0.21 5.75
CA SER A 188 -9.50 -0.54 5.60
C SER A 188 -8.81 -0.66 6.95
N HIS A 189 -8.41 0.48 7.53
CA HIS A 189 -7.52 0.57 8.68
C HIS A 189 -8.04 -0.18 9.90
N LEU A 190 -9.29 0.10 10.31
CA LEU A 190 -9.83 -0.50 11.52
C LEU A 190 -10.16 -1.98 11.35
N LEU A 191 -10.64 -2.41 10.18
CA LEU A 191 -10.82 -3.84 9.90
C LEU A 191 -9.49 -4.60 9.88
N GLN A 192 -8.40 -3.99 9.39
CA GLN A 192 -7.08 -4.59 9.45
C GLN A 192 -6.58 -4.72 10.89
N ILE A 193 -6.73 -3.68 11.72
CA ILE A 193 -6.35 -3.72 13.14
C ILE A 193 -7.20 -4.74 13.89
N LEU A 194 -8.52 -4.73 13.68
CA LEU A 194 -9.43 -5.73 14.25
C LEU A 194 -8.93 -7.13 13.93
N ALA A 195 -8.63 -7.42 12.66
CA ALA A 195 -8.11 -8.72 12.27
C ALA A 195 -6.79 -9.06 12.97
N LEU A 196 -5.84 -8.14 13.08
CA LEU A 196 -4.58 -8.36 13.78
C LEU A 196 -4.77 -8.65 15.28
N VAL A 197 -5.72 -7.97 15.91
CA VAL A 197 -6.05 -8.13 17.34
C VAL A 197 -6.77 -9.44 17.60
N THR A 198 -7.63 -9.89 16.69
CA THR A 198 -8.63 -10.95 16.98
C THR A 198 -8.43 -12.26 16.21
N MET A 199 -7.61 -12.29 15.15
CA MET A 199 -7.38 -13.53 14.37
C MET A 199 -6.65 -14.59 15.19
N ASP A 200 -6.83 -15.86 14.84
CA ASP A 200 -5.97 -16.93 15.35
C ASP A 200 -4.50 -16.66 14.98
N ILE A 201 -3.59 -16.76 15.95
CA ILE A 201 -2.15 -16.65 15.67
C ILE A 201 -1.69 -17.96 15.01
N PRO A 202 -1.13 -17.92 13.79
CA PRO A 202 -0.65 -19.13 13.15
C PRO A 202 0.65 -19.65 13.81
N ASP A 203 0.83 -20.97 13.79
CA ASP A 203 2.03 -21.65 14.31
C ASP A 203 3.29 -21.09 13.66
N PHE A 204 3.24 -20.86 12.35
CA PHE A 204 4.28 -20.18 11.58
C PHE A 204 3.79 -18.80 11.13
N VAL A 205 4.55 -17.75 11.49
CA VAL A 205 4.21 -16.36 11.16
C VAL A 205 4.92 -15.99 9.88
N ASP A 206 4.24 -16.22 8.77
CA ASP A 206 4.62 -15.81 7.42
C ASP A 206 3.45 -15.10 6.72
N PRO A 207 3.69 -14.38 5.62
CA PRO A 207 2.65 -13.62 4.92
C PRO A 207 1.41 -14.45 4.52
N GLU A 208 1.57 -15.70 4.08
CA GLU A 208 0.45 -16.52 3.61
C GLU A 208 -0.40 -17.04 4.78
N ASN A 209 0.23 -17.51 5.86
CA ASN A 209 -0.51 -17.96 7.03
C ASN A 209 -1.20 -16.80 7.75
N LEU A 210 -0.55 -15.64 7.86
CA LEU A 210 -1.19 -14.42 8.39
C LEU A 210 -2.40 -14.03 7.54
N LYS A 211 -2.28 -14.04 6.21
CA LYS A 211 -3.39 -13.75 5.30
C LYS A 211 -4.55 -14.74 5.50
N LYS A 212 -4.27 -16.04 5.64
CA LYS A 212 -5.30 -17.06 5.91
C LYS A 212 -6.02 -16.82 7.24
N SER A 213 -5.29 -16.53 8.32
CA SER A 213 -5.87 -16.21 9.63
C SER A 213 -6.76 -14.96 9.57
N LYS A 214 -6.27 -13.89 8.93
CA LYS A 214 -7.06 -12.67 8.70
C LYS A 214 -8.34 -12.96 7.92
N LEU A 215 -8.25 -13.72 6.82
CA LEU A 215 -9.42 -14.06 6.00
C LEU A 215 -10.41 -14.96 6.73
N LYS A 216 -9.94 -15.92 7.52
CA LYS A 216 -10.80 -16.78 8.35
C LYS A 216 -11.62 -15.92 9.31
N LEU A 217 -10.97 -14.96 9.96
CA LEU A 217 -11.65 -14.02 10.85
C LEU A 217 -12.63 -13.11 10.11
N LEU A 218 -12.22 -12.47 9.02
CA LEU A 218 -13.11 -11.56 8.28
C LEU A 218 -14.37 -12.27 7.77
N ARG A 219 -14.29 -13.57 7.47
CA ARG A 219 -15.44 -14.40 7.09
C ARG A 219 -16.38 -14.74 8.26
N SER A 220 -15.91 -14.70 9.51
CA SER A 220 -16.75 -14.95 10.69
C SER A 220 -17.45 -13.70 11.21
N ILE A 221 -17.07 -12.51 10.71
CA ILE A 221 -17.75 -11.26 11.05
C ILE A 221 -19.19 -11.31 10.53
N ARG A 222 -20.15 -11.12 11.44
CA ARG A 222 -21.56 -10.94 11.09
C ARG A 222 -21.68 -9.69 10.23
N LYS A 223 -22.30 -9.82 9.05
CA LYS A 223 -22.60 -8.67 8.20
C LYS A 223 -23.52 -7.72 8.95
N PHE A 224 -23.29 -6.42 8.81
CA PHE A 224 -24.27 -5.42 9.23
C PHE A 224 -25.56 -5.69 8.44
N SER A 225 -26.67 -5.86 9.15
CA SER A 225 -28.00 -5.71 8.54
C SER A 225 -28.19 -4.24 8.22
N GLU A 226 -28.77 -3.96 7.05
CA GLU A 226 -29.35 -2.63 6.78
C GLU A 226 -30.45 -2.29 7.78
#